data_AF-A0AAP2DRV9-F1
#
_entry.id   AF-A0AAP2DRV9-F1
#
_cell.length_a   1.000
_cell.length_b   1.000
_cell.length_c   1.000
_cell.angle_alpha   90.00
_cell.angle_beta   90.00
_cell.angle_gamma   90.00
#
_symmetry.space_group_name_H-M   'P 1'
#
loop_
_entity.id
_entity.type
_entity.pdbx_description
1 polymer ?
#
loop_
_entity_poly.entity_id
_entity_poly.type
_entity_poly.pdbx_seq_one_letter_code
_entity_poly.pdbx_strand_id
1 'polypeptide(L)'
;MKYIIIILLIIPCLVFAQSAAEVREVELSKVSRGYEEHIRITPDSLHVFTENRMGEKAVKDFSKKMSEKEWTRLVEIIRIRPVKELHDLPSPTMKRAHDAAMHSTITIHLADGTSVTHGYDDENPHSAFVPLLKEIRTLSSVPGKP
;
A
#
# COMPACT_ATOMS: atom_id res chain seq x y z
N MET A 1 7.58 -30.19 -60.57
CA MET A 1 6.88 -30.29 -59.27
C MET A 1 7.90 -30.44 -58.15
N LYS A 2 8.07 -29.40 -57.33
CA LYS A 2 8.25 -29.48 -55.86
C LYS A 2 8.60 -28.08 -55.35
N TYR A 3 7.60 -27.46 -54.75
CA TYR A 3 7.73 -26.32 -53.86
C TYR A 3 8.65 -26.72 -52.69
N ILE A 4 9.65 -25.91 -52.37
CA ILE A 4 10.24 -25.94 -51.02
C ILE A 4 10.01 -24.57 -50.41
N ILE A 5 9.23 -24.64 -49.34
CA ILE A 5 8.56 -23.58 -48.62
C ILE A 5 9.57 -22.83 -47.74
N ILE A 6 9.47 -21.50 -47.79
CA ILE A 6 10.08 -20.54 -46.87
C ILE A 6 9.48 -20.78 -45.48
N ILE A 7 10.30 -21.05 -44.45
CA ILE A 7 9.89 -20.90 -43.05
C ILE A 7 10.87 -19.96 -42.35
N LEU A 8 10.38 -18.72 -42.29
CA LEU A 8 10.88 -17.57 -41.56
C LEU A 8 10.69 -17.83 -40.05
N LEU A 9 11.74 -18.26 -39.34
CA LEU A 9 11.69 -18.46 -37.90
C LEU A 9 12.00 -17.12 -37.19
N ILE A 10 11.12 -16.13 -37.39
CA ILE A 10 11.03 -14.99 -36.47
C ILE A 10 10.35 -15.55 -35.23
N ILE A 11 11.13 -15.79 -34.19
CA ILE A 11 10.59 -15.92 -32.84
C ILE A 11 10.18 -14.50 -32.45
N PRO A 12 8.90 -14.11 -32.41
CA PRO A 12 8.55 -12.95 -31.62
C PRO A 12 8.84 -13.35 -30.18
N CYS A 13 9.93 -12.81 -29.63
CA CYS A 13 10.09 -12.71 -28.20
C CYS A 13 8.85 -11.95 -27.72
N LEU A 14 7.85 -12.70 -27.24
CA LEU A 14 6.74 -12.18 -26.47
C LEU A 14 7.35 -11.71 -25.16
N VAL A 15 7.96 -10.52 -25.22
CA VAL A 15 8.20 -9.71 -24.04
C VAL A 15 6.82 -9.35 -23.54
N PHE A 16 6.30 -10.18 -22.64
CA PHE A 16 5.25 -9.74 -21.71
C PHE A 16 5.89 -8.65 -20.85
N ALA A 17 5.96 -7.43 -21.38
CA ALA A 17 6.01 -6.24 -20.57
C ALA A 17 4.64 -6.16 -19.89
N GLN A 18 4.47 -6.90 -18.81
CA GLN A 18 3.43 -6.61 -17.84
C GLN A 18 3.76 -5.22 -17.33
N SER A 19 3.17 -4.20 -17.95
CA SER A 19 3.12 -2.86 -17.39
C SER A 19 2.40 -3.01 -16.06
N ALA A 20 3.15 -3.24 -14.99
CA ALA A 20 2.65 -3.04 -13.65
C ALA A 20 2.20 -1.58 -13.63
N ALA A 21 0.89 -1.37 -13.60
CA ALA A 21 0.34 -0.02 -13.55
C ALA A 21 1.04 0.74 -12.42
N GLU A 22 1.54 1.93 -12.75
CA GLU A 22 2.38 2.70 -11.85
C GLU A 22 1.58 3.06 -10.60
N VAL A 23 2.20 2.96 -9.43
CA VAL A 23 1.55 3.38 -8.18
C VAL A 23 1.38 4.89 -8.24
N ARG A 24 0.16 5.38 -8.01
CA ARG A 24 -0.16 6.80 -7.99
C ARG A 24 -0.27 7.33 -6.57
N GLU A 25 -0.82 6.54 -5.67
CA GLU A 25 -1.12 6.95 -4.31
C GLU A 25 -1.23 5.74 -3.38
N VAL A 26 -0.84 5.95 -2.12
CA VAL A 26 -0.98 4.97 -1.05
C VAL A 26 -1.71 5.62 0.12
N GLU A 27 -2.79 4.99 0.55
CA GLU A 27 -3.56 5.41 1.71
C GLU A 27 -3.51 4.34 2.80
N LEU A 28 -3.37 4.77 4.05
CA LEU A 28 -3.54 3.93 5.22
C LEU A 28 -4.54 4.59 6.16
N SER A 29 -5.62 3.88 6.47
CA SER A 29 -6.63 4.30 7.42
C SER A 29 -6.64 3.35 8.61
N LYS A 30 -6.76 3.89 9.82
CA LYS A 30 -7.02 3.14 11.05
C LYS A 30 -8.18 3.75 11.80
N VAL A 31 -9.15 2.93 12.19
CA VAL A 31 -10.35 3.39 12.88
C VAL A 31 -10.70 2.47 14.03
N SER A 32 -11.06 3.07 15.17
CA SER A 32 -11.71 2.43 16.31
C SER A 32 -12.72 3.40 16.96
N ARG A 33 -13.39 2.99 18.04
CA ARG A 33 -14.46 3.78 18.69
C ARG A 33 -14.01 5.14 19.24
N GLY A 34 -12.70 5.38 19.37
CA GLY A 34 -12.17 6.64 19.91
C GLY A 34 -10.89 7.12 19.23
N TYR A 35 -10.49 6.47 18.14
CA TYR A 35 -9.23 6.78 17.45
C TYR A 35 -9.42 6.69 15.94
N GLU A 36 -8.86 7.66 15.24
CA GLU A 36 -8.85 7.73 13.79
C GLU A 36 -7.45 8.17 13.34
N GLU A 37 -6.90 7.49 12.35
CA GLU A 37 -5.68 7.87 11.67
C GLU A 37 -5.84 7.70 10.17
N HIS A 38 -5.40 8.70 9.42
CA HIS A 38 -5.31 8.65 7.97
C HIS A 38 -3.94 9.13 7.53
N ILE A 39 -3.26 8.31 6.73
CA ILE A 39 -2.00 8.65 6.09
C ILE A 39 -2.21 8.54 4.59
N ARG A 40 -1.95 9.64 3.87
CA ARG A 40 -2.01 9.69 2.41
C ARG A 40 -0.63 10.03 1.87
N ILE A 41 -0.16 9.23 0.92
CA ILE A 41 1.18 9.36 0.34
C ILE A 41 1.05 9.43 -1.18
N THR A 42 1.58 10.50 -1.75
CA THR A 42 1.70 10.75 -3.20
C THR A 42 3.19 10.92 -3.55
N PRO A 43 3.56 10.96 -4.85
CA PRO A 43 4.95 11.18 -5.25
C PRO A 43 5.58 12.46 -4.71
N ASP A 44 4.77 13.48 -4.44
CA ASP A 44 5.18 14.82 -4.04
C ASP A 44 4.89 15.14 -2.56
N SER A 45 3.99 14.40 -1.90
CA SER A 45 3.53 14.75 -0.57
C SER A 45 3.21 13.56 0.32
N LEU A 46 3.29 13.78 1.62
CA LEU A 46 2.71 12.92 2.64
C LEU A 46 1.90 13.77 3.60
N HIS A 47 0.66 13.33 3.83
CA HIS A 47 -0.27 13.93 4.76
C HIS A 47 -0.62 12.92 5.85
N VAL A 48 -0.62 13.36 7.11
CA VAL A 48 -1.02 12.55 8.26
C VAL A 48 -2.04 13.31 9.08
N PHE A 49 -3.17 12.67 9.27
CA PHE A 49 -4.19 13.06 10.22
C PHE A 49 -4.31 12.00 11.30
N THR A 50 -4.39 12.41 12.56
CA THR A 50 -4.67 11.52 13.69
C THR A 50 -5.52 12.25 14.72
N GLU A 51 -6.62 11.63 15.12
CA GLU A 51 -7.50 12.12 16.16
C GLU A 51 -7.69 11.03 17.22
N ASN A 52 -7.55 11.41 18.49
CA ASN A 52 -7.89 10.56 19.62
C ASN A 52 -8.98 11.25 20.44
N ARG A 53 -10.22 10.77 20.31
CA ARG A 53 -11.42 11.35 20.97
C ARG A 53 -11.54 10.93 22.44
N MET A 54 -10.73 9.98 22.90
CA MET A 54 -10.80 9.42 24.26
C MET A 54 -9.64 9.87 25.18
N GLY A 55 -8.68 10.64 24.68
CA GLY A 55 -7.54 11.13 25.46
C GLY A 55 -7.36 12.65 25.36
N GLU A 56 -6.54 13.21 26.25
CA GLU A 56 -6.22 14.66 26.27
C GLU A 56 -5.34 15.14 25.09
N LYS A 57 -4.93 14.23 24.18
CA LYS A 57 -4.03 14.56 23.08
C LYS A 57 -4.81 15.16 21.91
N ALA A 58 -4.41 16.39 21.55
CA ALA A 58 -4.90 17.13 20.41
C ALA A 58 -4.78 16.38 19.08
N VAL A 59 -5.65 16.76 18.14
CA VAL A 59 -5.57 16.39 16.72
C VAL A 59 -4.14 16.63 16.22
N LYS A 60 -3.57 15.61 15.59
CA LYS A 60 -2.30 15.71 14.87
C LYS A 60 -2.62 15.78 13.39
N ASP A 61 -2.30 16.91 12.78
CA ASP A 61 -2.47 17.14 11.35
C ASP A 61 -1.17 17.76 10.83
N PHE A 62 -0.50 17.08 9.91
CA PHE A 62 0.66 17.64 9.24
C PHE A 62 0.85 17.10 7.83
N SER A 63 1.50 17.93 7.01
CA SER A 63 2.00 17.53 5.70
C SER A 63 3.51 17.71 5.62
N LYS A 64 4.18 16.84 4.86
CA LYS A 64 5.57 17.04 4.44
C LYS A 64 5.73 16.76 2.95
N LYS A 65 6.75 17.36 2.35
CA LYS A 65 7.16 17.03 0.98
C LYS A 65 7.75 15.62 0.95
N MET A 66 7.38 14.84 -0.06
CA MET A 66 7.98 13.54 -0.32
C MET A 66 9.21 13.74 -1.20
N SER A 67 10.33 13.11 -0.83
CA SER A 67 11.49 13.05 -1.72
C SER A 67 11.34 11.91 -2.73
N GLU A 68 11.94 12.07 -3.90
CA GLU A 68 11.95 11.04 -4.95
C GLU A 68 12.52 9.71 -4.43
N LYS A 69 13.53 9.77 -3.55
CA LYS A 69 14.14 8.59 -2.93
C LYS A 69 13.18 7.86 -1.99
N GLU A 70 12.44 8.59 -1.15
CA GLU A 70 11.42 8.00 -0.27
C GLU A 70 10.28 7.39 -1.08
N TRP A 71 9.81 8.09 -2.12
CA TRP A 71 8.76 7.58 -3.01
C TRP A 71 9.19 6.32 -3.76
N THR A 72 10.37 6.33 -4.38
CA THR A 72 10.92 5.19 -5.12
C THR A 72 11.03 3.97 -4.23
N ARG A 73 11.56 4.14 -2.99
CA ARG A 73 11.68 3.05 -2.02
C ARG A 73 10.32 2.45 -1.65
N LEU A 74 9.31 3.30 -1.43
CA LEU A 74 7.94 2.84 -1.15
C LEU A 74 7.38 2.02 -2.32
N VAL A 75 7.51 2.54 -3.55
CA VAL A 75 7.03 1.89 -4.78
C VAL A 75 7.76 0.57 -5.04
N GLU A 76 9.07 0.48 -4.79
CA GLU A 76 9.84 -0.76 -4.91
C GLU A 76 9.32 -1.85 -3.96
N ILE A 77 9.05 -1.50 -2.69
CA ILE A 77 8.47 -2.44 -1.71
C ILE A 77 7.12 -2.98 -2.22
N ILE A 78 6.31 -2.11 -2.82
CA ILE A 78 5.01 -2.47 -3.41
C ILE A 78 5.18 -3.36 -4.65
N ARG A 79 6.15 -3.08 -5.52
CA ARG A 79 6.37 -3.85 -6.77
C ARG A 79 6.92 -5.26 -6.51
N ILE A 80 7.80 -5.41 -5.52
CA ILE A 80 8.41 -6.69 -5.15
C ILE A 80 7.38 -7.67 -4.56
N ARG A 81 6.28 -7.14 -4.00
CA ARG A 81 5.23 -7.92 -3.33
C ARG A 81 3.93 -7.72 -4.11
N PRO A 82 3.58 -8.57 -5.08
CA PRO A 82 2.42 -8.34 -5.93
C PRO A 82 1.17 -8.16 -5.09
N VAL A 83 0.72 -6.90 -5.01
CA VAL A 83 -0.46 -6.50 -4.26
C VAL A 83 -1.72 -7.25 -4.75
N LYS A 84 -1.65 -7.78 -5.98
CA LYS A 84 -2.68 -8.61 -6.61
C LYS A 84 -2.93 -9.97 -5.92
N GLU A 85 -2.00 -10.50 -5.12
CA GLU A 85 -2.25 -11.72 -4.33
C GLU A 85 -3.00 -11.45 -3.01
N LEU A 86 -3.33 -10.18 -2.72
CA LEU A 86 -3.80 -9.74 -1.40
C LEU A 86 -5.33 -9.66 -1.26
N HIS A 87 -6.07 -9.85 -2.34
CA HIS A 87 -7.55 -9.89 -2.30
C HIS A 87 -8.08 -11.11 -1.53
N ASP A 88 -7.27 -12.18 -1.45
CA ASP A 88 -7.65 -13.49 -0.91
C ASP A 88 -6.96 -13.86 0.41
N LEU A 89 -6.22 -12.94 1.03
CA LEU A 89 -5.63 -13.22 2.34
C LEU A 89 -6.72 -13.15 3.42
N PRO A 90 -7.05 -14.28 4.09
CA PRO A 90 -8.02 -14.26 5.17
C PRO A 90 -7.52 -13.34 6.28
N SER A 91 -8.40 -12.51 6.81
CA SER A 91 -8.13 -11.75 8.04
C SER A 91 -7.59 -12.74 9.08
N PRO A 92 -6.40 -12.54 9.66
CA PRO A 92 -5.79 -13.51 10.56
C PRO A 92 -6.65 -13.83 11.78
N THR A 93 -7.58 -12.93 12.14
CA THR A 93 -8.61 -13.19 13.13
C THR A 93 -9.98 -12.65 12.71
N MET A 94 -11.04 -13.27 13.24
CA MET A 94 -12.44 -12.81 13.15
C MET A 94 -12.84 -11.94 14.37
N LYS A 95 -11.87 -11.39 15.12
CA LYS A 95 -12.15 -10.57 16.34
C LYS A 95 -12.99 -9.32 16.07
N ARG A 96 -13.15 -8.96 14.79
CA ARG A 96 -14.12 -8.00 14.26
C ARG A 96 -15.52 -8.14 14.87
N ALA A 97 -15.95 -9.36 15.21
CA ALA A 97 -17.28 -9.63 15.75
C ALA A 97 -17.40 -9.51 17.27
N HIS A 98 -16.29 -9.49 18.03
CA HIS A 98 -16.35 -9.74 19.47
C HIS A 98 -15.73 -8.65 20.37
N ASP A 99 -14.76 -7.83 19.93
CA ASP A 99 -14.03 -6.97 20.88
C ASP A 99 -13.64 -5.56 20.37
N ALA A 100 -14.34 -5.01 19.37
CA ALA A 100 -14.09 -3.64 18.88
C ALA A 100 -12.61 -3.32 18.55
N ALA A 101 -11.85 -4.34 18.11
CA ALA A 101 -10.43 -4.24 17.80
C ALA A 101 -10.15 -3.22 16.68
N MET A 102 -8.97 -2.59 16.73
CA MET A 102 -8.57 -1.55 15.79
C MET A 102 -8.50 -2.12 14.37
N HIS A 103 -9.26 -1.52 13.45
CA HIS A 103 -9.29 -1.94 12.06
C HIS A 103 -8.42 -1.04 11.21
N SER A 104 -7.57 -1.66 10.39
CA SER A 104 -6.66 -0.96 9.50
C SER A 104 -6.94 -1.34 8.06
N THR A 105 -6.97 -0.36 7.18
CA THR A 105 -7.15 -0.53 5.74
C THR A 105 -6.02 0.16 5.01
N ILE A 106 -5.33 -0.58 4.13
CA ILE A 106 -4.39 -0.02 3.17
C ILE A 106 -5.02 -0.03 1.78
N THR A 107 -4.94 1.09 1.07
CA THR A 107 -5.38 1.22 -0.32
C THR A 107 -4.22 1.72 -1.17
N ILE A 108 -3.99 1.06 -2.30
CA ILE A 108 -2.98 1.44 -3.29
C ILE A 108 -3.71 1.76 -4.57
N HIS A 109 -3.68 3.02 -4.98
CA HIS A 109 -4.25 3.49 -6.25
C HIS A 109 -3.20 3.41 -7.34
N LEU A 110 -3.56 2.81 -8.46
CA LEU A 110 -2.71 2.68 -9.64
C LEU A 110 -3.10 3.72 -10.70
N ALA A 111 -2.15 4.06 -11.57
CA ALA A 111 -2.31 5.06 -12.61
C ALA A 111 -3.38 4.69 -13.67
N ASP A 112 -3.67 3.39 -13.82
CA ASP A 112 -4.73 2.89 -14.69
C ASP A 112 -6.15 3.04 -14.09
N GLY A 113 -6.25 3.64 -12.89
CA GLY A 113 -7.50 3.84 -12.17
C GLY A 113 -7.93 2.65 -11.33
N THR A 114 -7.21 1.52 -11.37
CA THR A 114 -7.47 0.41 -10.47
C THR A 114 -6.97 0.71 -9.06
N SER A 115 -7.63 0.15 -8.06
CA SER A 115 -7.24 0.28 -6.66
C SER A 115 -7.17 -1.10 -6.04
N VAL A 116 -6.14 -1.34 -5.22
CA VAL A 116 -6.04 -2.56 -4.43
C VAL A 116 -6.15 -2.21 -2.97
N THR A 117 -7.17 -2.76 -2.31
CA THR A 117 -7.47 -2.47 -0.91
C THR A 117 -7.35 -3.75 -0.10
N HIS A 118 -6.71 -3.66 1.06
CA HIS A 118 -6.60 -4.76 2.00
C HIS A 118 -6.88 -4.27 3.42
N GLY A 119 -7.85 -4.90 4.08
CA GLY A 119 -8.21 -4.64 5.47
C GLY A 119 -7.65 -5.73 6.39
N TYR A 120 -6.91 -5.33 7.42
CA TYR A 120 -6.28 -6.25 8.37
C TYR A 120 -6.58 -5.85 9.83
N ASP A 121 -6.38 -6.80 10.74
CA ASP A 121 -6.42 -6.58 12.19
C ASP A 121 -5.03 -6.15 12.65
N ASP A 122 -4.95 -5.01 13.35
CA ASP A 122 -3.69 -4.35 13.71
C ASP A 122 -2.81 -5.21 14.63
N GLU A 123 -3.39 -6.18 15.33
CA GLU A 123 -2.66 -7.08 16.23
C GLU A 123 -1.72 -8.04 15.50
N ASN A 124 -1.98 -8.37 14.23
CA ASN A 124 -1.17 -9.35 13.49
C ASN A 124 -1.27 -9.15 11.96
N PRO A 125 -0.64 -8.10 11.38
CA PRO A 125 -0.62 -7.93 9.93
C PRO A 125 0.10 -9.11 9.27
N HIS A 126 -0.40 -9.57 8.12
CA HIS A 126 0.24 -10.64 7.36
C HIS A 126 1.70 -10.26 7.05
N SER A 127 2.63 -11.21 7.12
CA SER A 127 4.09 -10.97 7.03
C SER A 127 4.51 -10.22 5.77
N ALA A 128 3.75 -10.37 4.68
CA ALA A 128 3.93 -9.64 3.43
C ALA A 128 3.75 -8.11 3.57
N PHE A 129 2.92 -7.64 4.52
CA PHE A 129 2.66 -6.22 4.75
C PHE A 129 3.63 -5.55 5.72
N VAL A 130 4.32 -6.33 6.57
CA VAL A 130 5.19 -5.77 7.61
C VAL A 130 6.22 -4.78 7.05
N PRO A 131 6.92 -5.05 5.93
CA PRO A 131 7.87 -4.09 5.36
C PRO A 131 7.21 -2.79 4.88
N LEU A 132 6.04 -2.90 4.23
CA LEU A 132 5.30 -1.75 3.71
C LEU A 132 4.76 -0.88 4.85
N LEU A 133 4.13 -1.50 5.84
CA LEU A 133 3.64 -0.79 7.02
C LEU A 133 4.78 -0.12 7.78
N LYS A 134 5.92 -0.80 7.95
CA LYS A 134 7.10 -0.22 8.59
C LYS A 134 7.61 1.00 7.83
N GLU A 135 7.61 0.96 6.51
CA GLU A 135 8.03 2.09 5.68
C GLU A 135 7.05 3.27 5.83
N ILE A 136 5.75 3.02 5.68
CA ILE A 136 4.71 4.05 5.87
C ILE A 136 4.86 4.71 7.25
N ARG A 137 5.09 3.92 8.31
CA ARG A 137 5.29 4.43 9.68
C ARG A 137 6.55 5.25 9.84
N THR A 138 7.63 4.84 9.18
CA THR A 138 8.88 5.59 9.17
C THR A 138 8.67 6.94 8.50
N LEU A 139 7.98 6.97 7.35
CA LEU A 139 7.67 8.19 6.61
C LEU A 139 6.68 9.10 7.36
N SER A 140 5.71 8.54 8.08
CA SER A 140 4.64 9.26 8.79
C SER A 140 5.02 9.66 10.23
N SER A 141 6.20 9.27 10.70
CA SER A 141 6.73 9.70 11.99
C SER A 141 7.04 11.21 11.97
N VAL A 142 6.81 11.89 13.08
CA VAL A 142 7.14 13.32 13.19
C VAL A 142 8.66 13.45 13.18
N PRO A 143 9.26 14.33 12.36
CA PRO A 143 10.67 14.64 12.51
C PRO A 143 10.92 15.18 13.92
N GLY A 144 11.70 14.45 14.73
CA GLY A 144 12.14 14.90 16.06
C GLY A 144 11.46 14.28 17.28
N LYS A 145 10.85 13.08 17.19
CA LYS A 145 10.53 12.30 18.40
C LYS A 145 11.09 10.88 18.30
N PRO A 146 11.91 10.43 19.29
CA PRO A 146 12.51 9.10 19.31
C PRO A 146 11.48 7.98 19.45
#